data_AF-A0A8J3M8L5-F1
#
_entry.id   AF-A0A8J3M8L5-F1
#
_cell.length_a   1.000
_cell.length_b   1.000
_cell.length_c   1.000
_cell.angle_alpha   90.00
_cell.angle_beta   90.00
_cell.angle_gamma   90.00
#
_symmetry.space_group_name_H-M   'P 1'
#
loop_
_entity.id
_entity.type
_entity.pdbx_description
1 polymer ?
#
loop_
_entity_poly.entity_id
_entity_poly.type
_entity_poly.pdbx_seq_one_letter_code
_entity_poly.pdbx_strand_id
1 'polypeptide(L)'
;MTAPDHLQEMRLETSPEVTAAYATLSHDHNPLHLDPAFAAQTAFGAPIIHGSMAMALLLESVERSLGADAAARLEIRFTAPVKVGETIVAGGERQEDGSHDLWVRTEGGTVAVTGRLQPPGEVCMAELDRDLTEGVLRLTMNVPGKKNALTDTLRAQLREALMAAQDDRAVRAIVLAGAGGAFCSGGDISAMTSDPEVARRRMTILHDVVRLLVSGTRPAVAAVTGPAFGAGFSLALCCDQVIADDTARFCASFARVGLPPDLGLCWTLPRRVGDAAARRLLLSARMVEAPEAGALGISDETVAPEALLGAAHARALELAAFTQESKGHVKALITAAGGGLDATLEREMQSYLALLASPEHRAAREAFLDKSRGRAG
;
A
#
# COMPACT_ATOMS: atom_id res chain seq x y z
N MET A 1 12.09 -32.27 10.37
CA MET A 1 13.14 -32.43 9.34
C MET A 1 13.83 -31.09 9.16
N THR A 2 15.15 -31.06 9.12
CA THR A 2 15.91 -29.84 8.76
C THR A 2 15.62 -29.48 7.30
N ALA A 3 15.44 -28.19 7.02
CA ALA A 3 15.20 -27.72 5.65
C ALA A 3 16.39 -28.05 4.73
N PRO A 4 16.16 -28.39 3.46
CA PRO A 4 17.23 -28.67 2.49
C PRO A 4 18.10 -27.43 2.24
N ASP A 5 19.39 -27.67 1.99
CA ASP A 5 20.36 -26.61 1.72
C ASP A 5 20.21 -26.02 0.31
N HIS A 6 19.63 -26.77 -0.62
CA HIS A 6 19.28 -26.30 -1.96
C HIS A 6 17.83 -26.65 -2.30
N LEU A 7 17.16 -25.76 -3.04
CA LEU A 7 15.85 -26.07 -3.61
C LEU A 7 16.00 -27.00 -4.81
N GLN A 8 14.98 -27.82 -5.03
CA GLN A 8 14.85 -28.62 -6.24
C GLN A 8 14.84 -27.70 -7.46
N GLU A 9 15.84 -27.84 -8.33
CA GLU A 9 15.87 -27.08 -9.58
C GLU A 9 14.68 -27.49 -10.45
N MET A 10 13.91 -26.49 -10.88
CA MET A 10 12.81 -26.66 -11.82
C MET A 10 13.21 -26.04 -13.15
N ARG A 11 12.99 -26.75 -14.24
CA ARG A 11 13.37 -26.31 -15.59
C ARG A 11 12.12 -26.15 -16.45
N LEU A 12 12.09 -25.08 -17.23
CA LEU A 12 11.09 -24.86 -18.26
C LEU A 12 11.78 -24.41 -19.54
N GLU A 13 11.59 -25.19 -20.59
CA GLU A 13 11.94 -24.78 -21.94
C GLU A 13 10.84 -23.87 -22.46
N THR A 14 11.20 -22.62 -22.78
CA THR A 14 10.22 -21.65 -23.27
C THR A 14 10.11 -21.76 -24.78
N SER A 15 8.89 -21.67 -25.30
CA SER A 15 8.61 -21.67 -26.74
C SER A 15 7.49 -20.70 -27.06
N PRO A 16 7.30 -20.31 -28.33
CA PRO A 16 6.15 -19.51 -28.74
C PRO A 16 4.82 -20.16 -28.35
N GLU A 17 4.71 -21.48 -28.47
CA GLU A 17 3.51 -22.24 -28.11
C GLU A 17 3.25 -22.21 -26.60
N VAL A 18 4.30 -22.42 -25.79
CA VAL A 18 4.19 -22.34 -24.32
C VAL A 18 3.82 -20.92 -23.88
N THR A 19 4.42 -19.91 -24.50
CA THR A 19 4.15 -18.50 -24.21
C THR A 19 2.71 -18.13 -24.59
N ALA A 20 2.21 -18.60 -25.74
CA ALA A 20 0.82 -18.39 -26.15
C ALA A 20 -0.19 -19.12 -25.24
N ALA A 21 0.15 -20.33 -24.78
CA ALA A 21 -0.67 -21.04 -23.79
C ALA A 21 -0.72 -20.26 -22.47
N TYR A 22 0.41 -19.72 -22.01
CA TYR A 22 0.47 -18.88 -20.82
C TYR A 22 -0.26 -17.55 -20.97
N ALA A 23 -0.20 -16.90 -22.14
CA ALA A 23 -0.99 -15.71 -22.44
C ALA A 23 -2.49 -15.98 -22.27
N THR A 24 -2.95 -17.16 -22.72
CA THR A 24 -4.35 -17.58 -22.57
C THR A 24 -4.72 -17.83 -21.11
N LEU A 25 -3.84 -18.49 -20.34
CA LEU A 25 -4.06 -18.80 -18.92
C LEU A 25 -4.02 -17.56 -18.02
N SER A 26 -3.13 -16.62 -18.33
CA SER A 26 -2.92 -15.40 -17.55
C SER A 26 -3.74 -14.20 -18.04
N HIS A 27 -4.42 -14.34 -19.19
CA HIS A 27 -5.11 -13.26 -19.91
C HIS A 27 -4.21 -12.07 -20.29
N ASP A 28 -2.90 -12.26 -20.32
CA ASP A 28 -1.94 -11.28 -20.81
C ASP A 28 -1.65 -11.56 -22.30
N HIS A 29 -2.32 -10.82 -23.18
CA HIS A 29 -2.13 -10.94 -24.63
C HIS A 29 -1.27 -9.80 -25.19
N ASN A 30 -0.38 -9.23 -24.38
CA ASN A 30 0.50 -8.17 -24.86
C ASN A 30 1.32 -8.64 -26.08
N PRO A 31 1.28 -7.93 -27.21
CA PRO A 31 1.99 -8.33 -28.43
C PRO A 31 3.50 -8.44 -28.23
N LEU A 32 4.06 -7.82 -27.18
CA LEU A 32 5.46 -8.00 -26.78
C LEU A 32 5.86 -9.48 -26.55
N HIS A 33 4.93 -10.34 -26.17
CA HIS A 33 5.18 -11.76 -25.91
C HIS A 33 4.96 -12.66 -27.13
N LEU A 34 4.11 -12.24 -28.07
CA LEU A 34 3.55 -13.11 -29.10
C LEU A 34 3.83 -12.66 -30.54
N ASP A 35 4.15 -11.38 -30.76
CA ASP A 35 4.38 -10.80 -32.08
C ASP A 35 5.87 -10.43 -32.25
N PRO A 36 6.64 -11.23 -33.02
CA PRO A 36 8.05 -10.94 -33.30
C PRO A 36 8.28 -9.59 -34.01
N ALA A 37 7.38 -9.16 -34.89
CA ALA A 37 7.53 -7.91 -35.63
C ALA A 37 7.32 -6.69 -34.73
N PHE A 38 6.38 -6.80 -33.77
CA PHE A 38 6.19 -5.79 -32.74
C PHE A 38 7.38 -5.77 -31.77
N ALA A 39 7.80 -6.93 -31.25
CA ALA A 39 8.87 -7.02 -30.25
C ALA A 39 10.23 -6.52 -30.79
N ALA A 40 10.53 -6.75 -32.08
CA ALA A 40 11.73 -6.25 -32.75
C ALA A 40 11.85 -4.71 -32.75
N GLN A 41 10.73 -3.99 -32.61
CA GLN A 41 10.69 -2.52 -32.57
C GLN A 41 10.83 -1.96 -31.14
N THR A 42 10.88 -2.83 -30.13
CA THR A 42 11.04 -2.45 -28.72
C THR A 42 12.49 -2.51 -28.28
N ALA A 43 12.79 -1.99 -27.09
CA ALA A 43 14.13 -2.09 -26.48
C ALA A 43 14.59 -3.55 -26.23
N PHE A 44 13.68 -4.52 -26.28
CA PHE A 44 13.98 -5.94 -26.07
C PHE A 44 14.48 -6.64 -27.34
N GLY A 45 14.12 -6.12 -28.52
CA GLY A 45 14.58 -6.60 -29.84
C GLY A 45 14.08 -8.00 -30.26
N ALA A 46 13.36 -8.71 -29.38
CA ALA A 46 12.75 -10.02 -29.64
C ALA A 46 11.63 -10.28 -28.61
N PRO A 47 10.71 -11.23 -28.88
CA PRO A 47 9.70 -11.62 -27.91
C PRO A 47 10.31 -12.10 -26.59
N ILE A 48 9.70 -11.71 -25.49
CA ILE A 48 10.09 -12.12 -24.13
C ILE A 48 8.96 -12.92 -23.47
N ILE A 49 9.29 -13.80 -22.54
CA ILE A 49 8.26 -14.57 -21.81
C ILE A 49 7.50 -13.69 -20.81
N HIS A 50 6.34 -14.15 -20.35
CA HIS A 50 5.62 -13.50 -19.27
C HIS A 50 6.37 -13.63 -17.94
N GLY A 51 6.46 -12.55 -17.16
CA GLY A 51 7.06 -12.60 -15.82
C GLY A 51 6.37 -13.60 -14.88
N SER A 52 5.07 -13.83 -15.10
CA SER A 52 4.28 -14.85 -14.40
C SER A 52 4.75 -16.28 -14.66
N MET A 53 5.39 -16.57 -15.80
CA MET A 53 5.96 -17.89 -16.10
C MET A 53 7.18 -18.18 -15.22
N ALA A 54 8.08 -17.21 -15.11
CA ALA A 54 9.25 -17.32 -14.24
C ALA A 54 8.84 -17.43 -12.77
N MET A 55 7.80 -16.68 -12.36
CA MET A 55 7.21 -16.79 -11.03
C MET A 55 6.64 -18.19 -10.76
N ALA A 56 5.81 -18.72 -11.66
CA ALA A 56 5.16 -20.02 -11.46
C ALA A 56 6.19 -21.15 -11.29
N LEU A 57 7.26 -21.13 -12.10
CA LEU A 57 8.36 -22.10 -11.99
C LEU A 57 9.10 -21.99 -10.66
N LEU A 58 9.31 -20.76 -10.17
CA LEU A 58 9.95 -20.51 -8.88
C LEU A 58 9.08 -20.96 -7.70
N LEU A 59 7.78 -20.66 -7.75
CA LEU A 59 6.81 -21.11 -6.74
C LEU A 59 6.79 -22.64 -6.67
N GLU A 60 6.76 -23.33 -7.81
CA GLU A 60 6.78 -24.79 -7.85
C GLU A 60 8.08 -25.36 -7.26
N SER A 61 9.24 -24.74 -7.53
CA SER A 61 10.52 -25.12 -6.93
C SER A 61 10.50 -25.00 -5.41
N VAL A 62 9.96 -23.89 -4.89
CA VAL A 62 9.83 -23.62 -3.46
C VAL A 62 8.86 -24.60 -2.80
N GLU A 63 7.67 -24.80 -3.36
CA GLU A 63 6.64 -25.67 -2.80
C GLU A 63 7.07 -27.14 -2.75
N ARG A 64 7.74 -27.64 -3.80
CA ARG A 64 8.26 -29.02 -3.82
C ARG A 64 9.37 -29.26 -2.80
N SER A 65 10.17 -28.22 -2.56
CA SER A 65 11.33 -28.32 -1.67
C SER A 65 10.98 -28.12 -0.20
N LEU A 66 10.02 -27.24 0.08
CA LEU A 66 9.77 -26.70 1.42
C LEU A 66 8.31 -26.78 1.88
N GLY A 67 7.41 -27.29 1.03
CA GLY A 67 5.98 -27.43 1.31
C GLY A 67 5.15 -26.25 0.81
N ALA A 68 3.84 -26.48 0.67
CA ALA A 68 2.89 -25.53 0.07
C ALA A 68 2.85 -24.15 0.78
N ASP A 69 3.05 -24.11 2.10
CA ASP A 69 2.99 -22.86 2.89
C ASP A 69 4.25 -21.98 2.73
N ALA A 70 5.30 -22.48 2.07
CA ALA A 70 6.55 -21.73 1.90
C ALA A 70 6.39 -20.53 0.96
N ALA A 71 5.52 -20.62 -0.04
CA ALA A 71 5.28 -19.55 -1.02
C ALA A 71 4.86 -18.21 -0.37
N ALA A 72 4.19 -18.25 0.79
CA ALA A 72 3.74 -17.06 1.51
C ALA A 72 4.88 -16.20 2.11
N ARG A 73 6.13 -16.69 2.07
CA ARG A 73 7.31 -16.05 2.68
C ARG A 73 8.30 -15.52 1.63
N LEU A 74 7.85 -15.43 0.38
CA LEU A 74 8.65 -15.11 -0.79
C LEU A 74 8.72 -13.60 -1.03
N GLU A 75 9.92 -13.03 -1.04
CA GLU A 75 10.17 -11.70 -1.61
C GLU A 75 10.93 -11.86 -2.94
N ILE A 76 10.48 -11.21 -4.03
CA ILE A 76 11.16 -11.32 -5.33
C ILE A 76 11.35 -9.98 -6.05
N ARG A 77 12.29 -9.96 -7.00
CA ARG A 77 12.54 -8.87 -7.95
C ARG A 77 12.85 -9.44 -9.34
N PHE A 78 12.29 -8.81 -10.37
CA PHE A 78 12.66 -9.07 -11.76
C PHE A 78 13.88 -8.21 -12.12
N THR A 79 14.94 -8.84 -12.59
CA THR A 79 16.24 -8.21 -12.83
C THR A 79 16.60 -8.14 -14.32
N ALA A 80 16.08 -9.06 -15.13
CA ALA A 80 16.28 -9.07 -16.57
C ALA A 80 15.11 -9.74 -17.30
N PRO A 81 14.80 -9.33 -18.54
CA PRO A 81 13.86 -10.05 -19.39
C PRO A 81 14.46 -11.38 -19.87
N VAL A 82 13.61 -12.38 -20.11
CA VAL A 82 13.98 -13.67 -20.71
C VAL A 82 13.33 -13.77 -22.07
N LYS A 83 14.11 -14.12 -23.08
CA LYS A 83 13.63 -14.25 -24.46
C LYS A 83 12.89 -15.58 -24.66
N VAL A 84 11.88 -15.55 -25.52
CA VAL A 84 11.20 -16.78 -25.95
C VAL A 84 12.21 -17.68 -26.69
N GLY A 85 12.28 -18.95 -26.32
CA GLY A 85 13.26 -19.91 -26.84
C GLY A 85 14.44 -20.17 -25.89
N GLU A 86 14.53 -19.45 -24.77
CA GLU A 86 15.53 -19.72 -23.73
C GLU A 86 14.99 -20.74 -22.72
N THR A 87 15.87 -21.61 -22.22
CA THR A 87 15.57 -22.46 -21.07
C THR A 87 15.82 -21.69 -19.79
N ILE A 88 14.80 -21.63 -18.93
CA ILE A 88 14.92 -21.06 -17.59
C ILE A 88 14.98 -22.16 -16.54
N VAL A 89 15.78 -21.91 -15.52
CA VAL A 89 15.95 -22.77 -14.36
C VAL A 89 15.62 -21.93 -13.13
N ALA A 90 14.73 -22.42 -12.28
CA ALA A 90 14.45 -21.85 -10.97
C ALA A 90 15.11 -22.69 -9.89
N GLY A 91 15.68 -22.05 -8.87
CA GLY A 91 16.31 -22.72 -7.75
C GLY A 91 16.59 -21.76 -6.60
N GLY A 92 17.32 -22.25 -5.60
CA GLY A 92 17.72 -21.45 -4.46
C GLY A 92 18.71 -22.16 -3.54
N GLU A 93 19.39 -21.37 -2.72
CA GLU A 93 20.43 -21.81 -1.80
C GLU A 93 20.20 -21.23 -0.41
N ARG A 94 20.30 -22.10 0.60
CA ARG A 94 20.11 -21.76 1.99
C ARG A 94 21.29 -20.97 2.53
N GLN A 95 20.98 -19.91 3.27
CA GLN A 95 21.92 -19.03 3.94
C GLN A 95 22.14 -19.48 5.40
N GLU A 96 23.23 -18.99 6.01
CA GLU A 96 23.57 -19.30 7.40
C GLU A 96 22.47 -18.89 8.40
N ASP A 97 21.71 -17.85 8.08
CA ASP A 97 20.58 -17.37 8.89
C ASP A 97 19.28 -18.18 8.72
N GLY A 98 19.31 -19.22 7.88
CA GLY A 98 18.19 -20.12 7.62
C GLY A 98 17.22 -19.63 6.53
N SER A 99 17.43 -18.44 5.95
CA SER A 99 16.73 -18.01 4.74
C SER A 99 17.23 -18.76 3.50
N HIS A 100 16.51 -18.69 2.38
CA HIS A 100 17.01 -19.15 1.07
C HIS A 100 17.08 -17.98 0.10
N ASP A 101 18.23 -17.78 -0.52
CA ASP A 101 18.36 -16.92 -1.68
C ASP A 101 17.87 -17.67 -2.90
N LEU A 102 16.98 -17.05 -3.65
CA LEU A 102 16.24 -17.65 -4.75
C LEU A 102 16.60 -17.01 -6.07
N TRP A 103 16.52 -17.78 -7.14
CA TRP A 103 16.81 -17.29 -8.47
C TRP A 103 15.98 -17.99 -9.53
N VAL A 104 15.70 -17.25 -10.60
CA VAL A 104 15.37 -17.80 -11.92
C VAL A 104 16.43 -17.28 -12.87
N ARG A 105 17.16 -18.19 -13.53
CA ARG A 105 18.21 -17.86 -14.48
C ARG A 105 18.02 -18.59 -15.80
N THR A 106 18.49 -17.99 -16.88
CA THR A 106 18.65 -18.72 -18.14
C THR A 106 19.83 -19.69 -18.03
N GLU A 107 19.87 -20.75 -18.85
CA GLU A 107 21.04 -21.63 -18.91
C GLU A 107 22.33 -20.89 -19.35
N GLY A 108 22.18 -19.75 -20.04
CA GLY A 108 23.27 -18.83 -20.37
C GLY A 108 23.79 -18.01 -19.18
N GLY A 109 23.23 -18.18 -17.98
CA GLY A 109 23.69 -17.54 -16.74
C GLY A 109 23.07 -16.17 -16.44
N THR A 110 22.16 -15.67 -17.26
CA THR A 110 21.45 -14.42 -16.98
C THR A 110 20.42 -14.64 -15.87
N VAL A 111 20.55 -13.90 -14.76
CA VAL A 111 19.57 -13.95 -13.67
C VAL A 111 18.39 -13.03 -14.01
N ALA A 112 17.24 -13.64 -14.23
CA ALA A 112 15.99 -12.99 -14.62
C ALA A 112 15.15 -12.58 -13.42
N VAL A 113 15.17 -13.41 -12.37
CA VAL A 113 14.48 -13.15 -11.10
C VAL A 113 15.46 -13.44 -9.97
N THR A 114 15.50 -12.56 -8.98
CA THR A 114 16.10 -12.85 -7.68
C THR A 114 15.02 -12.83 -6.61
N GLY A 115 15.20 -13.62 -5.56
CA GLY A 115 14.27 -13.60 -4.44
C GLY A 115 14.93 -14.05 -3.15
N ARG A 116 14.19 -13.92 -2.06
CA ARG A 116 14.59 -14.40 -0.75
C ARG A 116 13.39 -15.02 -0.04
N LEU A 117 13.61 -16.17 0.57
CA LEU A 117 12.64 -16.92 1.34
C LEU A 117 13.06 -16.95 2.80
N GLN A 118 12.18 -16.54 3.70
CA GLN A 118 12.48 -16.53 5.14
C GLN A 118 12.46 -17.96 5.75
N PRO A 119 13.12 -18.20 6.91
CA PRO A 119 13.13 -19.51 7.59
C PRO A 119 11.75 -19.94 8.14
N PRO A 120 11.52 -21.26 8.35
CA PRO A 120 10.27 -21.77 8.96
C PRO A 120 10.16 -21.33 10.42
N GLY A 121 9.12 -20.57 10.76
CA GLY A 121 8.94 -19.94 12.08
C GLY A 121 8.57 -18.45 11.97
N GLU A 122 8.99 -17.78 10.90
CA GLU A 122 8.33 -16.59 10.39
C GLU A 122 7.17 -17.04 9.49
N VAL A 123 6.13 -17.61 10.10
CA VAL A 123 4.81 -17.46 9.48
C VAL A 123 4.59 -15.95 9.45
N CYS A 124 4.35 -15.39 8.26
CA CYS A 124 3.88 -14.02 8.13
C CYS A 124 2.50 -13.97 8.78
N MET A 125 2.47 -13.87 10.12
CA MET A 125 1.26 -13.64 10.87
C MET A 125 0.64 -12.40 10.23
N ALA A 126 -0.65 -12.45 9.91
CA ALA A 126 -1.34 -11.27 9.44
C ALA A 126 -1.21 -10.21 10.54
N GLU A 127 -0.39 -9.18 10.29
CA GLU A 127 -0.23 -8.02 11.17
C GLU A 127 -1.22 -6.93 10.75
N LEU A 128 -2.00 -7.19 9.70
CA LEU A 128 -3.05 -6.33 9.18
C LEU A 128 -4.32 -7.14 8.90
N ASP A 129 -5.35 -6.94 9.71
CA ASP A 129 -6.67 -7.51 9.46
C ASP A 129 -7.42 -6.67 8.41
N ARG A 130 -8.15 -7.33 7.51
CA ARG A 130 -8.92 -6.70 6.43
C ARG A 130 -10.39 -7.12 6.54
N ASP A 131 -11.31 -6.16 6.56
CA ASP A 131 -12.75 -6.40 6.59
C ASP A 131 -13.46 -5.46 5.61
N LEU A 132 -14.20 -6.00 4.64
CA LEU A 132 -14.94 -5.20 3.66
C LEU A 132 -16.44 -5.32 3.92
N THR A 133 -17.02 -4.22 4.39
CA THR A 133 -18.46 -4.13 4.68
C THR A 133 -19.02 -2.87 4.03
N GLU A 134 -20.10 -3.00 3.25
CA GLU A 134 -20.81 -1.88 2.62
C GLU A 134 -19.93 -0.97 1.72
N GLY A 135 -18.87 -1.57 1.16
CA GLY A 135 -17.87 -0.88 0.35
C GLY A 135 -16.85 -0.07 1.15
N VAL A 136 -16.81 -0.24 2.48
CA VAL A 136 -15.76 0.32 3.34
C VAL A 136 -14.78 -0.80 3.70
N LEU A 137 -13.53 -0.65 3.28
CA LEU A 137 -12.44 -1.54 3.66
C LEU A 137 -11.83 -1.08 4.97
N ARG A 138 -12.06 -1.81 6.06
CA ARG A 138 -11.38 -1.61 7.33
C ARG A 138 -10.06 -2.37 7.34
N LEU A 139 -8.97 -1.63 7.52
CA LEU A 139 -7.61 -2.12 7.71
C LEU A 139 -7.23 -1.93 9.18
N THR A 140 -7.06 -3.01 9.93
CA THR A 140 -6.71 -2.95 11.36
C THR A 140 -5.29 -3.44 11.57
N MET A 141 -4.40 -2.53 11.96
CA MET A 141 -3.03 -2.89 12.36
C MET A 141 -3.10 -3.72 13.65
N ASN A 142 -2.56 -4.94 13.63
CA ASN A 142 -2.74 -5.95 14.65
C ASN A 142 -1.39 -6.50 15.14
N VAL A 143 -0.57 -5.61 15.71
CA VAL A 143 0.66 -5.94 16.44
C VAL A 143 0.57 -5.40 17.87
N PRO A 144 -0.44 -5.81 18.66
CA PRO A 144 -0.75 -5.18 19.95
C PRO A 144 0.39 -5.27 20.96
N GLY A 145 1.17 -6.35 20.93
CA GLY A 145 2.37 -6.53 21.77
C GLY A 145 3.46 -5.47 21.55
N LYS A 146 3.45 -4.80 20.39
CA LYS A 146 4.33 -3.66 20.06
C LYS A 146 3.53 -2.37 19.84
N LYS A 147 2.29 -2.27 20.33
CA LYS A 147 1.41 -1.11 20.13
C LYS A 147 1.27 -0.71 18.64
N ASN A 148 1.17 -1.71 17.78
CA ASN A 148 1.05 -1.56 16.33
C ASN A 148 2.21 -0.78 15.71
N ALA A 149 3.43 -0.99 16.22
CA ALA A 149 4.63 -0.48 15.58
C ALA A 149 4.75 -0.99 14.14
N LEU A 150 5.18 -0.13 13.22
CA LEU A 150 5.41 -0.44 11.82
C LEU A 150 6.64 -1.34 11.71
N THR A 151 6.43 -2.65 11.72
CA THR A 151 7.38 -3.71 11.36
C THR A 151 7.58 -3.77 9.84
N ASP A 152 8.51 -4.59 9.34
CA ASP A 152 8.64 -4.80 7.89
C ASP A 152 7.41 -5.48 7.28
N THR A 153 6.84 -6.46 7.99
CA THR A 153 5.62 -7.16 7.59
C THR A 153 4.43 -6.21 7.48
N LEU A 154 4.14 -5.43 8.51
CA LEU A 154 3.03 -4.48 8.51
C LEU A 154 3.18 -3.40 7.43
N ARG A 155 4.40 -2.90 7.19
CA ARG A 155 4.67 -1.93 6.10
C ARG A 155 4.29 -2.51 4.74
N ALA A 156 4.71 -3.75 4.48
CA ALA A 156 4.42 -4.44 3.22
C ALA A 156 2.92 -4.70 3.05
N GLN A 157 2.27 -5.25 4.09
CA GLN A 157 0.83 -5.56 4.07
C GLN A 157 -0.04 -4.31 3.92
N LEU A 158 0.32 -3.19 4.54
CA LEU A 158 -0.37 -1.90 4.36
C LEU A 158 -0.26 -1.41 2.92
N ARG A 159 0.95 -1.41 2.35
CA ARG A 159 1.17 -0.98 0.96
C ARG A 159 0.36 -1.83 0.00
N GLU A 160 0.44 -3.16 0.12
CA GLU A 160 -0.29 -4.09 -0.74
C GLU A 160 -1.81 -3.88 -0.64
N ALA A 161 -2.36 -3.81 0.58
CA ALA A 161 -3.79 -3.62 0.79
C ALA A 161 -4.29 -2.28 0.21
N LEU A 162 -3.53 -1.20 0.40
CA LEU A 162 -3.89 0.12 -0.11
C LEU A 162 -3.77 0.22 -1.63
N MET A 163 -2.79 -0.47 -2.23
CA MET A 163 -2.67 -0.57 -3.69
C MET A 163 -3.84 -1.35 -4.27
N ALA A 164 -4.14 -2.54 -3.75
CA ALA A 164 -5.27 -3.36 -4.19
C ALA A 164 -6.60 -2.61 -4.06
N ALA A 165 -6.78 -1.83 -2.99
CA ALA A 165 -7.95 -0.99 -2.79
C ALA A 165 -8.12 0.09 -3.87
N GLN A 166 -7.06 0.58 -4.52
CA GLN A 166 -7.22 1.57 -5.59
C GLN A 166 -7.91 0.96 -6.82
N ASP A 167 -7.66 -0.31 -7.11
CA ASP A 167 -8.17 -0.99 -8.30
C ASP A 167 -9.48 -1.75 -8.06
N ASP A 168 -9.78 -2.08 -6.80
CA ASP A 168 -11.01 -2.78 -6.44
C ASP A 168 -12.22 -1.83 -6.40
N ARG A 169 -13.17 -2.04 -7.33
CA ARG A 169 -14.42 -1.26 -7.40
C ARG A 169 -15.36 -1.53 -6.22
N ALA A 170 -15.20 -2.64 -5.51
CA ALA A 170 -15.97 -2.92 -4.30
C ALA A 170 -15.52 -2.00 -3.14
N VAL A 171 -14.27 -1.53 -3.15
CA VAL A 171 -13.74 -0.61 -2.14
C VAL A 171 -14.05 0.83 -2.53
N ARG A 172 -14.86 1.50 -1.72
CA ARG A 172 -15.30 2.88 -1.91
C ARG A 172 -14.69 3.84 -0.89
N ALA A 173 -14.39 3.37 0.31
CA ALA A 173 -13.67 4.13 1.33
C ALA A 173 -12.84 3.19 2.20
N ILE A 174 -11.92 3.75 2.98
CA ILE A 174 -11.01 3.00 3.84
C ILE A 174 -11.16 3.50 5.28
N VAL A 175 -11.18 2.58 6.23
CA VAL A 175 -11.00 2.89 7.66
C VAL A 175 -9.69 2.28 8.10
N LEU A 176 -8.75 3.09 8.58
CA LEU A 176 -7.50 2.62 9.17
C LEU A 176 -7.63 2.66 10.70
N ALA A 177 -7.38 1.53 11.35
CA ALA A 177 -7.50 1.37 12.80
C ALA A 177 -6.31 0.58 13.38
N GLY A 178 -6.18 0.58 14.70
CA GLY A 178 -5.23 -0.27 15.42
C GLY A 178 -5.92 -1.14 16.47
N ALA A 179 -5.47 -2.38 16.61
CA ALA A 179 -5.95 -3.33 17.61
C ALA A 179 -5.24 -3.11 18.97
N GLY A 180 -5.86 -3.60 20.05
CA GLY A 180 -5.21 -3.67 21.37
C GLY A 180 -5.00 -2.33 22.08
N GLY A 181 -5.86 -1.34 21.83
CA GLY A 181 -5.85 -0.06 22.56
C GLY A 181 -4.73 0.90 22.16
N ALA A 182 -4.15 0.71 20.98
CA ALA A 182 -3.22 1.65 20.38
C ALA A 182 -3.51 1.77 18.89
N PHE A 183 -3.41 2.97 18.34
CA PHE A 183 -3.45 3.16 16.90
C PHE A 183 -2.14 2.68 16.28
N CYS A 184 -1.03 3.36 16.58
CA CYS A 184 0.31 3.01 16.10
C CYS A 184 1.37 3.80 16.88
N SER A 185 2.35 3.12 17.48
CA SER A 185 3.45 3.79 18.19
C SER A 185 4.59 4.28 17.29
N GLY A 186 4.47 4.16 15.97
CA GLY A 186 5.48 4.57 14.99
C GLY A 186 6.33 3.40 14.49
N GLY A 187 7.58 3.66 14.10
CA GLY A 187 8.49 2.60 13.68
C GLY A 187 8.86 1.64 14.82
N ASP A 188 9.09 0.36 14.50
CA ASP A 188 9.66 -0.57 15.47
C ASP A 188 11.11 -0.20 15.81
N ILE A 189 11.30 0.42 16.97
CA ILE A 189 12.62 0.86 17.46
C ILE A 189 13.56 -0.32 17.67
N SER A 190 13.04 -1.49 18.08
CA SER A 190 13.87 -2.68 18.31
C SER A 190 14.48 -3.25 17.03
N ALA A 191 13.86 -2.94 15.88
CA ALA A 191 14.29 -3.36 14.55
C ALA A 191 14.91 -2.21 13.73
N MET A 192 15.19 -1.06 14.34
CA MET A 192 15.86 0.05 13.66
C MET A 192 17.29 -0.34 13.30
N THR A 193 17.69 0.00 12.08
CA THR A 193 19.01 -0.27 11.53
C THR A 193 19.70 1.04 11.19
N SER A 194 21.03 1.07 11.31
CA SER A 194 21.88 2.15 10.80
C SER A 194 22.23 1.98 9.33
N ASP A 195 21.82 0.88 8.70
CA ASP A 195 22.02 0.63 7.26
C ASP A 195 21.14 1.58 6.42
N PRO A 196 21.76 2.50 5.64
CA PRO A 196 21.01 3.46 4.84
C PRO A 196 20.17 2.84 3.71
N GLU A 197 20.58 1.69 3.17
CA GLU A 197 19.86 1.04 2.07
C GLU A 197 18.59 0.37 2.56
N VAL A 198 18.67 -0.33 3.70
CA VAL A 198 17.50 -0.92 4.36
C VAL A 198 16.53 0.17 4.83
N ALA A 199 17.05 1.25 5.43
CA ALA A 199 16.24 2.40 5.83
C ALA A 199 15.53 3.04 4.63
N ARG A 200 16.24 3.21 3.50
CA ARG A 200 15.67 3.74 2.26
C ARG A 200 14.57 2.84 1.71
N ARG A 201 14.76 1.52 1.68
CA ARG A 201 13.73 0.56 1.23
C ARG A 201 12.46 0.69 2.08
N ARG A 202 12.60 0.67 3.40
CA ARG A 202 11.48 0.82 4.35
C ARG A 202 10.72 2.13 4.12
N MET A 203 11.46 3.22 3.93
CA MET A 203 10.89 4.53 3.67
C MET A 203 10.17 4.61 2.33
N THR A 204 10.70 3.99 1.26
CA THR A 204 10.04 3.94 -0.05
C THR A 204 8.68 3.23 0.03
N ILE A 205 8.60 2.11 0.75
CA ILE A 205 7.33 1.39 0.97
C ILE A 205 6.30 2.29 1.66
N LEU A 206 6.72 2.99 2.72
CA LEU A 206 5.82 3.88 3.46
C LEU A 206 5.49 5.16 2.69
N HIS A 207 6.36 5.66 1.82
CA HIS A 207 6.03 6.76 0.91
C HIS A 207 4.94 6.38 -0.09
N ASP A 208 4.90 5.12 -0.55
CA ASP A 208 3.80 4.63 -1.37
C ASP A 208 2.48 4.63 -0.56
N VAL A 209 2.51 4.15 0.69
CA VAL A 209 1.36 4.22 1.62
C VAL A 209 0.87 5.67 1.77
N VAL A 210 1.77 6.63 2.00
CA VAL A 210 1.43 8.06 2.11
C VAL A 210 0.76 8.56 0.84
N ARG A 211 1.30 8.26 -0.36
CA ARG A 211 0.72 8.70 -1.63
C ARG A 211 -0.67 8.10 -1.86
N LEU A 212 -0.86 6.83 -1.53
CA LEU A 212 -2.14 6.13 -1.67
C LEU A 212 -3.20 6.73 -0.74
N LEU A 213 -2.83 7.15 0.47
CA LEU A 213 -3.75 7.79 1.41
C LEU A 213 -4.01 9.26 1.08
N VAL A 214 -2.98 10.04 0.72
CA VAL A 214 -3.11 11.49 0.51
C VAL A 214 -3.67 11.82 -0.88
N SER A 215 -3.29 11.06 -1.91
CA SER A 215 -3.62 11.37 -3.31
C SER A 215 -4.30 10.22 -4.06
N GLY A 216 -4.56 9.09 -3.41
CA GLY A 216 -5.33 7.99 -4.00
C GLY A 216 -6.82 8.34 -4.19
N THR A 217 -7.52 7.48 -4.94
CA THR A 217 -8.94 7.66 -5.26
C THR A 217 -9.86 7.26 -4.11
N ARG A 218 -9.36 6.43 -3.19
CA ARG A 218 -10.13 5.98 -2.03
C ARG A 218 -9.99 6.99 -0.87
N PRO A 219 -11.09 7.63 -0.42
CA PRO A 219 -11.07 8.41 0.80
C PRO A 219 -10.79 7.51 2.01
N ALA A 220 -10.01 8.00 2.98
CA ALA A 220 -9.57 7.26 4.14
C ALA A 220 -9.90 7.99 5.45
N VAL A 221 -10.36 7.24 6.44
CA VAL A 221 -10.65 7.71 7.80
C VAL A 221 -9.75 6.97 8.78
N ALA A 222 -9.00 7.70 9.61
CA ALA A 222 -8.26 7.13 10.73
C ALA A 222 -9.18 7.02 11.96
N ALA A 223 -9.28 5.82 12.54
CA ALA A 223 -9.94 5.56 13.81
C ALA A 223 -8.86 5.41 14.90
N VAL A 224 -8.59 6.50 15.63
CA VAL A 224 -7.47 6.60 16.55
C VAL A 224 -7.90 6.31 17.99
N THR A 225 -7.44 5.17 18.52
CA THR A 225 -7.51 4.81 19.94
C THR A 225 -6.11 4.84 20.55
N GLY A 226 -5.98 5.26 21.80
CA GLY A 226 -4.68 5.27 22.49
C GLY A 226 -3.56 6.00 21.71
N PRO A 227 -2.30 5.53 21.76
CA PRO A 227 -1.18 6.24 21.15
C PRO A 227 -1.16 6.17 19.60
N ALA A 228 -1.06 7.34 18.98
CA ALA A 228 -0.64 7.59 17.60
C ALA A 228 0.64 8.43 17.62
N PHE A 229 1.80 7.77 17.72
CA PHE A 229 3.10 8.41 17.96
C PHE A 229 4.05 8.26 16.78
N GLY A 230 4.91 9.25 16.56
CA GLY A 230 5.91 9.24 15.50
C GLY A 230 5.26 8.99 14.14
N ALA A 231 5.75 7.99 13.40
CA ALA A 231 5.17 7.58 12.12
C ALA A 231 3.69 7.17 12.21
N GLY A 232 3.20 6.74 13.38
CA GLY A 232 1.78 6.49 13.62
C GLY A 232 0.95 7.77 13.64
N PHE A 233 1.51 8.87 14.17
CA PHE A 233 0.88 10.19 14.06
C PHE A 233 0.86 10.66 12.60
N SER A 234 1.99 10.50 11.90
CA SER A 234 2.08 10.83 10.47
C SER A 234 1.04 10.07 9.64
N LEU A 235 0.88 8.77 9.89
CA LEU A 235 -0.06 7.91 9.18
C LEU A 235 -1.52 8.31 9.43
N ALA A 236 -1.88 8.64 10.67
CA ALA A 236 -3.22 9.15 10.98
C ALA A 236 -3.52 10.42 10.17
N LEU A 237 -2.57 11.36 10.10
CA LEU A 237 -2.75 12.62 9.36
C LEU A 237 -2.62 12.51 7.84
N CYS A 238 -2.25 11.34 7.31
CA CYS A 238 -2.37 11.05 5.89
C CYS A 238 -3.81 10.70 5.48
N CYS A 239 -4.67 10.36 6.43
CA CYS A 239 -6.09 10.12 6.18
C CYS A 239 -6.85 11.43 6.02
N ASP A 240 -7.94 11.40 5.25
CA ASP A 240 -8.78 12.57 4.97
C ASP A 240 -9.49 13.05 6.23
N GLN A 241 -9.91 12.12 7.10
CA GLN A 241 -10.50 12.42 8.40
C GLN A 241 -9.86 11.59 9.52
N VAL A 242 -9.84 12.15 10.72
CA VAL A 242 -9.32 11.54 11.94
C VAL A 242 -10.42 11.56 13.00
N ILE A 243 -10.98 10.40 13.30
CA ILE A 243 -11.90 10.20 14.41
C ILE A 243 -11.10 9.63 15.56
N ALA A 244 -11.18 10.25 16.73
CA ALA A 244 -10.43 9.86 17.91
C ALA A 244 -11.37 9.40 19.03
N ASP A 245 -10.93 8.48 19.88
CA ASP A 245 -11.56 8.30 21.18
C ASP A 245 -10.94 9.18 22.27
N ASP A 246 -11.53 9.20 23.46
CA ASP A 246 -11.03 9.98 24.60
C ASP A 246 -9.66 9.50 25.15
N THR A 247 -9.25 8.28 24.81
CA THR A 247 -7.93 7.71 25.12
C THR A 247 -6.87 8.07 24.09
N ALA A 248 -7.24 8.66 22.95
CA ALA A 248 -6.32 9.01 21.88
C ALA A 248 -5.22 9.98 22.34
N ARG A 249 -3.97 9.70 21.96
CA ARG A 249 -2.78 10.50 22.27
C ARG A 249 -1.95 10.68 21.02
N PHE A 250 -1.62 11.92 20.69
CA PHE A 250 -0.81 12.25 19.51
C PHE A 250 0.55 12.79 19.94
N CYS A 251 1.63 12.34 19.32
CA CYS A 251 2.97 12.83 19.64
C CYS A 251 3.92 12.70 18.44
N ALA A 252 4.54 13.81 18.02
CA ALA A 252 5.64 13.80 17.06
C ALA A 252 6.95 13.37 17.77
N SER A 253 7.03 12.10 18.17
CA SER A 253 8.07 11.56 19.07
C SER A 253 9.48 11.46 18.47
N PHE A 254 9.66 11.80 17.19
CA PHE A 254 10.91 11.66 16.44
C PHE A 254 12.13 12.29 17.12
N ALA A 255 11.98 13.51 17.67
CA ALA A 255 13.09 14.19 18.34
C ALA A 255 13.59 13.44 19.59
N ARG A 256 12.74 12.61 20.21
CA ARG A 256 13.11 11.77 21.37
C ARG A 256 14.04 10.61 20.98
N VAL A 257 14.09 10.25 19.70
CA VAL A 257 14.97 9.22 19.14
C VAL A 257 16.02 9.80 18.19
N GLY A 258 16.21 11.13 18.21
CA GLY A 258 17.24 11.82 17.42
C GLY A 258 16.96 11.87 15.92
N LEU A 259 15.70 11.72 15.49
CA LEU A 259 15.30 11.77 14.08
C LEU A 259 14.33 12.93 13.80
N PRO A 260 14.27 13.43 12.55
CA PRO A 260 13.21 14.33 12.13
C PRO A 260 11.89 13.56 11.87
N PRO A 261 10.75 14.26 11.81
CA PRO A 261 9.50 13.67 11.36
C PRO A 261 9.57 13.11 9.94
N ASP A 262 8.88 11.99 9.73
CA ASP A 262 8.75 11.31 8.44
C ASP A 262 7.28 11.21 7.99
N LEU A 263 7.07 10.49 6.88
CA LEU A 263 5.75 10.17 6.31
C LEU A 263 4.83 11.38 6.12
N GLY A 264 5.43 12.51 5.73
CA GLY A 264 4.69 13.71 5.38
C GLY A 264 4.13 14.52 6.55
N LEU A 265 4.49 14.21 7.81
CA LEU A 265 3.93 14.95 8.97
C LEU A 265 4.22 16.47 8.92
N CYS A 266 5.41 16.86 8.45
CA CYS A 266 5.76 18.26 8.24
C CYS A 266 4.93 18.94 7.14
N TRP A 267 4.20 18.18 6.32
CA TRP A 267 3.30 18.67 5.27
C TRP A 267 1.85 18.64 5.71
N THR A 268 1.40 17.55 6.36
CA THR A 268 0.00 17.33 6.78
C THR A 268 -0.35 18.12 8.04
N LEU A 269 0.51 18.14 9.06
CA LEU A 269 0.19 18.79 10.34
C LEU A 269 -0.03 20.30 10.21
N PRO A 270 0.83 21.09 9.55
CA PRO A 270 0.57 22.53 9.37
C PRO A 270 -0.72 22.85 8.63
N ARG A 271 -1.18 21.96 7.74
CA ARG A 271 -2.44 22.12 7.00
C ARG A 271 -3.68 21.89 7.88
N ARG A 272 -3.53 21.15 8.97
CA ARG A 272 -4.59 20.94 9.97
C ARG A 272 -4.60 22.00 11.06
N VAL A 273 -3.44 22.29 11.65
CA VAL A 273 -3.36 23.11 12.89
C VAL A 273 -2.76 24.50 12.68
N GLY A 274 -2.33 24.83 11.45
CA GLY A 274 -1.56 26.04 11.14
C GLY A 274 -0.07 25.92 11.49
N ASP A 275 0.77 26.74 10.84
CA ASP A 275 2.24 26.67 10.95
C ASP A 275 2.74 26.86 12.39
N ALA A 276 2.21 27.84 13.12
CA ALA A 276 2.66 28.15 14.48
C ALA A 276 2.40 27.01 15.47
N ALA A 277 1.22 26.38 15.43
CA ALA A 277 0.92 25.25 16.29
C ALA A 277 1.72 24.01 15.87
N ALA A 278 1.84 23.75 14.56
CA ALA A 278 2.63 22.64 14.05
C ALA A 278 4.09 22.74 14.51
N ARG A 279 4.74 23.91 14.40
CA ARG A 279 6.11 24.12 14.90
C ARG A 279 6.25 23.81 16.38
N ARG A 280 5.30 24.28 17.22
CA ARG A 280 5.32 23.99 18.67
C ARG A 280 5.25 22.49 18.93
N LEU A 281 4.38 21.76 18.21
CA LEU A 281 4.21 20.32 18.40
C LEU A 281 5.42 19.52 17.89
N LEU A 282 5.91 19.83 16.68
CA LEU A 282 7.03 19.11 16.05
C LEU A 282 8.35 19.32 16.79
N LEU A 283 8.61 20.53 17.31
CA LEU A 283 9.88 20.84 17.98
C LEU A 283 9.90 20.43 19.45
N SER A 284 8.76 20.42 20.14
CA SER A 284 8.71 20.03 21.56
C SER A 284 8.61 18.51 21.76
N ALA A 285 8.18 17.77 20.75
CA ALA A 285 7.81 16.36 20.87
C ALA A 285 6.91 16.09 22.10
N ARG A 286 6.05 17.06 22.46
CA ARG A 286 5.09 16.90 23.55
C ARG A 286 3.93 16.01 23.10
N MET A 287 3.26 15.43 24.08
CA MET A 287 2.02 14.69 23.84
C MET A 287 0.85 15.67 23.77
N VAL A 288 -0.13 15.34 22.93
CA VAL A 288 -1.42 16.03 22.79
C VAL A 288 -2.51 15.01 23.11
N GLU A 289 -3.32 15.32 24.11
CA GLU A 289 -4.45 14.50 24.55
C GLU A 289 -5.70 14.80 23.69
N ALA A 290 -6.67 13.88 23.66
CA ALA A 290 -7.85 13.99 22.81
C ALA A 290 -8.60 15.35 22.86
N PRO A 291 -8.85 15.98 24.03
CA PRO A 291 -9.55 17.28 24.06
C PRO A 291 -8.79 18.40 23.35
N GLU A 292 -7.47 18.44 23.51
CA GLU A 292 -6.63 19.41 22.82
C GLU A 292 -6.50 19.06 21.33
N ALA A 293 -6.44 17.77 21.00
CA ALA A 293 -6.40 17.32 19.60
C ALA A 293 -7.62 17.81 18.82
N GLY A 294 -8.82 17.73 19.40
CA GLY A 294 -10.03 18.31 18.81
C GLY A 294 -9.97 19.83 18.69
N ALA A 295 -9.54 20.52 19.75
CA ALA A 295 -9.44 21.98 19.75
C ALA A 295 -8.43 22.53 18.72
N LEU A 296 -7.37 21.78 18.41
CA LEU A 296 -6.36 22.14 17.41
C LEU A 296 -6.75 21.75 15.97
N GLY A 297 -7.74 20.87 15.77
CA GLY A 297 -8.08 20.29 14.46
C GLY A 297 -7.21 19.08 14.07
N ILE A 298 -6.53 18.46 15.03
CA ILE A 298 -5.81 17.19 14.82
C ILE A 298 -6.81 16.05 14.61
N SER A 299 -7.86 15.99 15.44
CA SER A 299 -9.01 15.10 15.28
C SER A 299 -10.25 15.89 14.88
N ASP A 300 -11.02 15.36 13.93
CA ASP A 300 -12.23 15.96 13.40
C ASP A 300 -13.46 15.69 14.29
N GLU A 301 -13.45 14.55 15.00
CA GLU A 301 -14.48 14.15 15.96
C GLU A 301 -13.83 13.39 17.12
N THR A 302 -14.36 13.56 18.34
CA THR A 302 -13.97 12.76 19.51
C THR A 302 -15.18 12.04 20.07
N VAL A 303 -15.09 10.73 20.24
CA VAL A 303 -16.17 9.85 20.71
C VAL A 303 -15.71 8.97 21.86
N ALA A 304 -16.62 8.21 22.48
CA ALA A 304 -16.24 7.19 23.45
C ALA A 304 -15.53 6.01 22.75
N PRO A 305 -14.60 5.29 23.41
CA PRO A 305 -13.84 4.19 22.81
C PRO A 305 -14.71 3.11 22.13
N GLU A 306 -15.83 2.75 22.75
CA GLU A 306 -16.79 1.77 22.24
C GLU A 306 -17.53 2.24 20.98
N ALA A 307 -17.60 3.55 20.75
CA ALA A 307 -18.25 4.14 19.58
C ALA A 307 -17.28 4.41 18.42
N LEU A 308 -15.97 4.36 18.66
CA LEU A 308 -14.93 4.79 17.71
C LEU A 308 -15.05 4.13 16.34
N LEU A 309 -15.09 2.80 16.28
CA LEU A 309 -15.15 2.08 15.00
C LEU A 309 -16.48 2.32 14.27
N GLY A 310 -17.58 2.44 15.00
CA GLY A 310 -18.89 2.76 14.43
C GLY A 310 -18.92 4.15 13.82
N ALA A 311 -18.40 5.15 14.55
CA ALA A 311 -18.30 6.53 14.08
C ALA A 311 -17.39 6.64 12.84
N ALA A 312 -16.19 6.02 12.89
CA ALA A 312 -15.28 6.02 11.75
C ALA A 312 -15.88 5.33 10.51
N HIS A 313 -16.60 4.22 10.69
CA HIS A 313 -17.29 3.54 9.60
C HIS A 313 -18.42 4.39 9.03
N ALA A 314 -19.22 5.05 9.86
CA ALA A 314 -20.28 5.95 9.40
C ALA A 314 -19.72 7.11 8.56
N ARG A 315 -18.59 7.71 8.99
CA ARG A 315 -17.88 8.75 8.23
C ARG A 315 -17.35 8.21 6.90
N ALA A 316 -16.79 7.01 6.91
CA ALA A 316 -16.35 6.34 5.69
C ALA A 316 -17.52 6.04 4.74
N LEU A 317 -18.72 5.72 5.25
CA LEU A 317 -19.93 5.54 4.43
C LEU A 317 -20.40 6.86 3.78
N GLU A 318 -20.36 7.96 4.52
CA GLU A 318 -20.65 9.30 3.98
C GLU A 318 -19.69 9.63 2.82
N LEU A 319 -18.40 9.33 2.98
CA LEU A 319 -17.41 9.44 1.92
C LEU A 319 -17.64 8.41 0.81
N ALA A 320 -18.13 7.21 1.11
CA ALA A 320 -18.40 6.18 0.10
C ALA A 320 -19.62 6.49 -0.79
N ALA A 321 -20.50 7.42 -0.38
CA ALA A 321 -21.79 7.68 -1.03
C ALA A 321 -21.68 8.34 -2.43
N PHE A 322 -20.54 8.93 -2.75
CA PHE A 322 -20.29 9.62 -4.02
C PHE A 322 -19.18 8.96 -4.82
N THR A 323 -18.99 9.40 -6.06
CA THR A 323 -17.99 8.85 -6.98
C THR A 323 -16.57 8.93 -6.41
N GLN A 324 -15.75 7.91 -6.66
CA GLN A 324 -14.38 7.84 -6.10
C GLN A 324 -13.34 8.45 -7.03
N GLU A 325 -13.57 8.40 -8.34
CA GLU A 325 -12.72 9.14 -9.29
C GLU A 325 -12.74 10.65 -8.96
N SER A 326 -13.93 11.21 -8.71
CA SER A 326 -14.07 12.63 -8.34
C SER A 326 -13.30 12.98 -7.06
N LYS A 327 -13.36 12.13 -6.03
CA LYS A 327 -12.61 12.37 -4.79
C LYS A 327 -11.11 12.27 -4.99
N GLY A 328 -10.64 11.30 -5.78
CA GLY A 328 -9.24 11.20 -6.17
C GLY A 328 -8.73 12.48 -6.82
N HIS A 329 -9.49 13.03 -7.77
CA HIS A 329 -9.16 14.31 -8.40
C HIS A 329 -9.16 15.47 -7.40
N VAL A 330 -10.16 15.57 -6.51
CA VAL A 330 -10.17 16.61 -5.44
C VAL A 330 -8.93 16.50 -4.55
N LYS A 331 -8.59 15.29 -4.10
CA LYS A 331 -7.40 15.02 -3.28
C LYS A 331 -6.10 15.39 -3.99
N ALA A 332 -5.99 15.06 -5.28
CA ALA A 332 -4.85 15.43 -6.12
C ALA A 332 -4.75 16.96 -6.28
N LEU A 333 -5.86 17.66 -6.52
CA LEU A 333 -5.90 19.12 -6.65
C LEU A 333 -5.48 19.83 -5.35
N ILE A 334 -5.98 19.38 -4.21
CA ILE A 334 -5.61 19.90 -2.89
C ILE A 334 -4.13 19.62 -2.59
N THR A 335 -3.64 18.44 -2.95
CA THR A 335 -2.23 18.08 -2.74
C THR A 335 -1.30 18.94 -3.60
N ALA A 336 -1.68 19.18 -4.85
CA ALA A 336 -0.98 20.05 -5.78
C ALA A 336 -1.22 21.54 -5.52
N ALA A 337 -1.95 21.90 -4.44
CA ALA A 337 -2.23 23.28 -4.09
C ALA A 337 -0.91 24.03 -3.82
N GLY A 338 -0.57 24.86 -4.79
CA GLY A 338 0.68 25.59 -4.91
C GLY A 338 0.71 26.31 -6.27
N GLY A 339 1.35 27.48 -6.31
CA GLY A 339 1.28 28.40 -7.45
C GLY A 339 0.16 29.43 -7.32
N GLY A 340 -0.05 30.23 -8.37
CA GLY A 340 -1.11 31.24 -8.44
C GLY A 340 -2.46 30.66 -8.87
N LEU A 341 -3.50 31.50 -8.85
CA LEU A 341 -4.88 31.16 -9.22
C LEU A 341 -4.96 30.44 -10.59
N ASP A 342 -4.27 30.96 -11.60
CA ASP A 342 -4.35 30.43 -12.97
C ASP A 342 -3.84 28.98 -13.08
N ALA A 343 -2.77 28.63 -12.36
CA ALA A 343 -2.25 27.27 -12.34
C ALA A 343 -3.23 26.29 -11.67
N THR A 344 -3.99 26.76 -10.68
CA THR A 344 -5.05 25.96 -10.04
C THR A 344 -6.23 25.78 -10.97
N LEU A 345 -6.72 26.86 -11.60
CA LEU A 345 -7.83 26.79 -12.57
C LEU A 345 -7.52 25.84 -13.74
N GLU A 346 -6.28 25.83 -14.22
CA GLU A 346 -5.87 24.91 -15.28
C GLU A 346 -5.94 23.45 -14.82
N ARG A 347 -5.42 23.12 -13.63
CA ARG A 347 -5.50 21.76 -13.09
C ARG A 347 -6.95 21.32 -12.83
N GLU A 348 -7.79 22.24 -12.35
CA GLU A 348 -9.23 21.99 -12.17
C GLU A 348 -9.90 21.68 -13.49
N MET A 349 -9.62 22.45 -14.54
CA MET A 349 -10.15 22.21 -15.88
C MET A 349 -9.72 20.86 -16.44
N GLN A 350 -8.44 20.48 -16.30
CA GLN A 350 -7.96 19.16 -16.74
C GLN A 350 -8.66 18.02 -15.98
N SER A 351 -8.82 18.16 -14.66
CA SER A 351 -9.55 17.16 -13.85
C SER A 351 -11.03 17.07 -14.23
N TYR A 352 -11.68 18.21 -14.46
CA TYR A 352 -13.07 18.28 -14.90
C TYR A 352 -13.27 17.58 -16.25
N LEU A 353 -12.43 17.88 -17.25
CA LEU A 353 -12.51 17.28 -18.58
C LEU A 353 -12.25 15.78 -18.56
N ALA A 354 -11.32 15.31 -17.73
CA ALA A 354 -11.06 13.88 -17.55
C ALA A 354 -12.29 13.11 -17.04
N LEU A 355 -13.05 13.71 -16.11
CA LEU A 355 -14.23 13.07 -15.51
C LEU A 355 -15.52 13.27 -16.30
N LEU A 356 -15.65 14.36 -17.06
CA LEU A 356 -16.90 14.70 -17.77
C LEU A 356 -17.38 13.57 -18.69
N ALA A 357 -16.46 12.83 -19.32
CA ALA A 357 -16.77 11.69 -20.18
C ALA A 357 -16.79 10.33 -19.43
N SER A 358 -16.41 10.29 -18.15
CA SER A 358 -16.21 9.05 -17.43
C SER A 358 -17.54 8.30 -17.21
N PRO A 359 -17.50 6.95 -17.18
CA PRO A 359 -18.70 6.16 -16.87
C PRO A 359 -19.29 6.50 -15.51
N GLU A 360 -18.44 6.80 -14.51
CA GLU A 360 -18.86 7.13 -13.15
C GLU A 360 -19.64 8.46 -13.11
N HIS A 361 -19.18 9.47 -13.85
CA HIS A 361 -19.90 10.74 -14.00
C HIS A 361 -21.27 10.55 -14.66
N ARG A 362 -21.33 9.79 -15.77
CA ARG A 362 -22.59 9.53 -16.49
C ARG A 362 -23.63 8.86 -15.59
N ALA A 363 -23.23 7.80 -14.87
CA ALA A 363 -24.11 7.10 -13.95
C ALA A 363 -24.58 8.00 -12.79
N ALA A 364 -23.69 8.79 -12.20
CA ALA A 364 -24.04 9.71 -11.11
C ALA A 364 -25.01 10.82 -11.57
N ARG A 365 -24.79 11.38 -12.77
CA ARG A 365 -25.68 12.38 -13.37
C ARG A 365 -27.07 11.82 -13.61
N GLU A 366 -27.17 10.61 -14.16
CA GLU A 366 -28.46 9.94 -14.39
C GLU A 366 -29.21 9.68 -13.08
N ALA A 367 -28.54 9.11 -12.07
CA ALA A 367 -29.13 8.87 -10.76
C ALA A 367 -29.64 10.16 -10.08
N PHE A 368 -28.90 11.27 -10.24
CA PHE A 368 -29.31 12.58 -9.71
C PHE A 368 -30.58 13.11 -10.40
N LEU A 369 -30.66 13.00 -11.73
CA LEU A 369 -31.82 13.43 -12.52
C LEU A 369 -33.07 12.61 -12.18
N ASP A 370 -32.93 11.29 -12.00
CA ASP A 370 -34.05 10.41 -11.66
C ASP A 370 -34.61 10.70 -10.26
N LYS A 371 -33.73 10.91 -9.27
CA LYS A 371 -34.14 11.33 -7.92
C LYS A 371 -34.86 12.67 -7.92
N SER A 372 -34.45 13.58 -8.81
CA SER A 372 -35.08 14.91 -8.95
C SER A 372 -36.48 14.81 -9.56
N ARG A 373 -36.69 13.89 -10.51
CA ARG A 373 -38.01 13.62 -11.10
C ARG A 373 -38.97 12.96 -10.11
N GLY A 374 -38.50 11.98 -9.33
CA GLY A 374 -39.31 11.29 -8.33
C GLY A 374 -39.69 12.13 -7.09
N ARG A 375 -39.14 13.34 -6.92
CA ARG A 375 -39.55 14.31 -5.89
C ARG A 375 -40.55 15.34 -6.41
N ALA A 376 -40.71 15.45 -7.72
CA ALA A 376 -41.59 16.42 -8.37
C ALA A 376 -42.94 15.82 -8.81
N GLY A 377 -43.08 14.50 -8.75
CA GLY A 377 -44.35 13.76 -8.85
C GLY A 377 -44.70 13.14 -7.52
#